data_AF-A0A553ECQ1-F1
#
_entry.id   AF-A0A553ECQ1-F1
#
_cell.length_a   1.000
_cell.length_b   1.000
_cell.length_c   1.000
_cell.angle_alpha   90.00
_cell.angle_beta   90.00
_cell.angle_gamma   90.00
#
_symmetry.space_group_name_H-M   'P 1'
#
loop_
_entity.id
_entity.type
_entity.pdbx_description
1 polymer ?
#
loop_
_entity_poly.entity_id
_entity_poly.type
_entity_poly.pdbx_seq_one_letter_code
_entity_poly.pdbx_strand_id
1 'polypeptide(L)' 'MRANQFEDLKHKVQEIIDLIASKDNKAANNKLLEVSEALDELLDYSDEDEDLREISKYQVLLNQLFQKINPQNE' A
#
# COMPACT_ATOMS: atom_id res chain seq x y z
N MET A 1 -16.19 5.82 -11.34
CA MET A 1 -15.15 4.83 -11.69
C MET A 1 -13.90 4.97 -10.81
N ARG A 2 -13.37 6.17 -10.55
CA ARG A 2 -12.18 6.40 -9.68
C ARG A 2 -12.34 5.99 -8.22
N ALA A 3 -13.51 6.22 -7.61
CA ALA A 3 -13.77 5.83 -6.21
C ALA A 3 -13.52 4.34 -5.93
N ASN A 4 -13.68 3.47 -6.93
CA ASN A 4 -13.46 2.03 -6.77
C ASN A 4 -11.97 1.65 -6.69
N GLN A 5 -11.07 2.44 -7.26
CA GLN A 5 -9.63 2.13 -7.26
C GLN A 5 -9.02 2.36 -5.87
N PHE A 6 -9.39 3.46 -5.22
CA PHE A 6 -8.94 3.74 -3.85
C PHE A 6 -9.59 2.83 -2.80
N GLU A 7 -10.84 2.41 -3.00
CA GLU A 7 -11.45 1.37 -2.16
C GLU A 7 -10.74 0.01 -2.33
N ASP A 8 -10.31 -0.36 -3.54
CA ASP A 8 -9.50 -1.57 -3.75
C ASP A 8 -8.12 -1.47 -3.07
N LEU A 9 -7.44 -0.32 -3.19
CA LEU A 9 -6.19 -0.06 -2.45
C LEU A 9 -6.39 -0.20 -0.94
N LYS A 10 -7.48 0.35 -0.41
CA LYS A 10 -7.82 0.24 1.00
C LYS A 10 -8.01 -1.22 1.44
N HIS A 11 -8.72 -2.02 0.64
CA HIS A 11 -8.90 -3.45 0.93
C HIS A 11 -7.58 -4.20 0.93
N LYS A 12 -6.74 -3.97 -0.08
CA LYS A 12 -5.42 -4.62 -0.17
C LYS A 12 -4.48 -4.20 0.96
N VAL A 13 -4.53 -2.93 1.38
CA VAL A 13 -3.78 -2.45 2.55
C VAL A 13 -4.25 -3.12 3.84
N GLN A 14 -5.56 -3.28 4.03
CA GLN A 14 -6.09 -4.00 5.18
C GLN A 14 -5.63 -5.46 5.18
N GLU A 15 -5.56 -6.11 4.02
CA GLU A 15 -5.02 -7.47 3.89
C GLU A 15 -3.55 -7.53 4.34
N ILE A 16 -2.72 -6.54 4.00
CA ILE A 16 -1.33 -6.46 4.50
C ILE A 16 -1.32 -6.37 6.04
N ILE A 17 -2.17 -5.54 6.63
CA ILE A 17 -2.28 -5.39 8.09
C ILE A 17 -2.70 -6.70 8.75
N ASP A 18 -3.66 -7.41 8.16
CA ASP A 18 -4.16 -8.69 8.67
C ASP A 18 -3.07 -9.77 8.60
N LEU A 19 -2.28 -9.81 7.52
CA LEU A 19 -1.12 -10.71 7.37
C LEU A 19 -0.01 -10.41 8.39
N ILE A 20 0.25 -9.12 8.68
CA ILE A 20 1.16 -8.71 9.76
C ILE A 20 0.62 -9.20 11.11
N ALA A 21 -0.68 -9.02 11.36
CA ALA A 21 -1.32 -9.45 12.60
C ALA A 21 -1.28 -10.97 12.78
N SER A 22 -1.39 -11.74 11.68
CA SER A 22 -1.22 -13.19 11.67
C SER A 22 0.25 -13.65 11.71
N LYS A 23 1.20 -12.71 11.78
CA LYS A 23 2.66 -12.94 11.74
C LYS A 23 3.15 -13.61 10.45
N ASP A 24 2.37 -13.53 9.36
CA ASP A 24 2.80 -13.99 8.04
C ASP A 24 3.55 -12.88 7.29
N ASN A 25 4.75 -12.57 7.78
CA ASN A 25 5.58 -11.49 7.25
C ASN A 25 5.97 -11.70 5.78
N LYS A 26 6.05 -12.97 5.32
CA LYS A 26 6.39 -13.27 3.93
C LYS A 26 5.23 -12.91 3.01
N ALA A 27 4.02 -13.36 3.33
CA ALA A 27 2.84 -13.00 2.56
C ALA A 27 2.58 -11.48 2.63
N ALA A 28 2.75 -10.87 3.81
CA ALA A 28 2.62 -9.43 3.97
C ALA A 28 3.59 -8.66 3.06
N ASN A 29 4.87 -9.06 2.99
CA ASN A 29 5.85 -8.44 2.09
C ASN A 29 5.51 -8.61 0.61
N ASN A 30 5.07 -9.81 0.20
CA ASN A 30 4.67 -10.06 -1.18
C ASN A 30 3.47 -9.18 -1.56
N LYS A 31 2.47 -9.08 -0.67
CA LYS A 31 1.28 -8.26 -0.89
C LYS A 31 1.63 -6.78 -0.90
N LEU A 32 2.53 -6.35 -0.02
CA LEU A 32 3.03 -4.98 0.00
C LEU A 32 3.70 -4.61 -1.32
N LEU A 33 4.53 -5.49 -1.89
CA LEU A 33 5.15 -5.25 -3.19
C LEU A 33 4.10 -5.10 -4.30
N GLU A 34 3.12 -6.01 -4.36
CA GLU A 34 2.00 -5.96 -5.33
C GLU A 34 1.24 -4.62 -5.23
N VAL A 35 0.94 -4.17 -4.01
CA VAL A 35 0.19 -2.92 -3.80
C VAL A 35 1.04 -1.70 -4.14
N SER A 36 2.34 -1.72 -3.87
CA SER A 36 3.27 -0.65 -4.25
C SER A 36 3.35 -0.52 -5.77
N GLU A 37 3.50 -1.63 -6.51
CA GLU A 37 3.52 -1.62 -7.98
C GLU A 37 2.22 -1.04 -8.56
N ALA A 38 1.07 -1.46 -8.03
CA ALA A 38 -0.23 -0.91 -8.45
C ALA A 38 -0.38 0.59 -8.12
N LEU A 39 0.22 1.05 -7.02
CA LEU A 39 0.19 2.46 -6.62
C LEU A 39 1.10 3.32 -7.51
N ASP A 40 2.26 2.79 -7.91
CA ASP A 40 3.17 3.44 -8.85
C ASP A 40 2.52 3.56 -10.24
N GLU A 41 1.87 2.49 -10.72
CA GLU A 41 1.08 2.57 -11.97
C GLU A 41 -0.03 3.62 -11.86
N LEU A 42 -0.74 3.68 -10.73
CA LEU A 42 -1.79 4.69 -10.54
C LEU A 42 -1.22 6.12 -10.57
N LEU A 43 -0.04 6.32 -9.98
CA LEU A 43 0.65 7.61 -10.00
C LEU A 43 1.00 8.06 -11.41
N ASP A 44 1.50 7.15 -12.25
CA ASP A 44 1.92 7.45 -13.63
C ASP A 44 0.77 7.96 -14.52
N TYR A 45 -0.47 7.62 -14.20
CA TYR A 45 -1.66 8.04 -14.96
C TYR A 45 -2.51 9.11 -14.25
N SER A 46 -2.06 9.63 -13.10
CA SER A 46 -2.82 10.59 -12.29
C SER A 46 -2.31 12.02 -12.47
N ASP A 47 -3.17 12.90 -12.99
CA ASP A 47 -2.89 14.34 -13.13
C ASP A 47 -3.75 15.23 -12.22
N GLU A 48 -4.75 14.65 -11.54
CA GLU A 48 -5.65 15.39 -10.66
C GLU A 48 -5.05 15.53 -9.24
N ASP A 49 -4.99 16.76 -8.73
CA ASP A 49 -4.44 17.07 -7.39
C ASP A 49 -5.10 16.28 -6.25
N GLU A 50 -6.36 15.90 -6.40
CA GLU A 50 -7.06 15.04 -5.43
C GLU A 50 -6.51 13.61 -5.44
N ASP A 51 -6.37 13.02 -6.63
CA ASP A 51 -5.81 11.68 -6.82
C ASP A 51 -4.35 11.63 -6.33
N LEU A 52 -3.52 12.61 -6.71
CA LEU A 52 -2.13 12.71 -6.27
C LEU A 52 -1.98 12.78 -4.73
N ARG A 53 -2.89 13.51 -4.07
CA ARG A 53 -2.91 13.60 -2.60
C ARG A 53 -3.30 12.28 -1.95
N GLU A 54 -4.28 11.57 -2.49
CA GLU A 54 -4.65 10.24 -1.98
C GLU A 54 -3.52 9.23 -2.19
N ILE A 55 -2.93 9.17 -3.39
CA ILE A 55 -1.79 8.30 -3.70
C ILE A 55 -0.64 8.52 -2.72
N SER A 56 -0.29 9.78 -2.45
CA SER A 56 0.76 10.13 -1.49
C SER A 56 0.50 9.60 -0.07
N LYS A 57 -0.76 9.58 0.38
CA LYS A 57 -1.12 9.00 1.69
C LYS A 57 -0.86 7.50 1.72
N TYR A 58 -1.23 6.79 0.66
CA TYR A 58 -0.98 5.36 0.54
C TYR A 58 0.51 5.04 0.46
N GLN A 59 1.32 5.85 -0.25
CA GLN A 59 2.78 5.67 -0.30
C GLN A 59 3.41 5.74 1.10
N VAL A 60 3.03 6.74 1.89
CA VAL A 60 3.49 6.88 3.28
C VAL A 60 3.08 5.68 4.14
N LEU A 61 1.83 5.23 3.99
CA LEU A 61 1.32 4.08 4.74
C LEU A 61 2.03 2.77 4.37
N LEU A 62 2.24 2.49 3.09
CA LEU A 62 2.97 1.31 2.64
C LEU A 62 4.41 1.31 3.16
N ASN A 63 5.09 2.46 3.15
CA ASN A 63 6.42 2.56 3.76
C ASN A 63 6.40 2.25 5.27
N GLN A 64 5.40 2.73 6.01
CA GLN A 64 5.24 2.39 7.43
C GLN A 64 5.00 0.89 7.65
N LEU A 65 4.19 0.25 6.81
CA LEU A 65 3.95 -1.19 6.86
C LEU A 65 5.23 -1.98 6.52
N PHE A 66 6.01 -1.52 5.54
CA PHE A 66 7.29 -2.13 5.19
C PHE A 66 8.26 -2.12 6.38
N GLN A 67 8.38 -1.00 7.09
CA GLN A 67 9.22 -0.91 8.30
C GLN A 67 8.72 -1.80 9.44
N LYS A 68 7.40 -2.01 9.54
CA LYS A 68 6.84 -2.96 10.53
C LYS A 68 7.15 -4.41 10.19
N ILE A 69 7.11 -4.78 8.91
CA ILE A 69 7.41 -6.15 8.45
C ILE A 69 8.92 -6.43 8.52
N ASN A 70 9.73 -5.45 8.16
CA ASN A 70 11.19 -5.53 8.08
C ASN A 70 11.81 -4.50 9.04
N PRO A 71 11.69 -4.69 10.36
CA PRO A 71 12.30 -3.78 11.31
C PRO A 71 13.81 -3.78 11.07
N GLN A 72 14.38 -2.63 10.71
CA GLN A 72 15.82 -2.47 10.71
C GLN A 72 16.28 -2.63 12.16
N ASN A 73 16.98 -3.72 12.44
CA ASN A 73 17.74 -3.84 13.68
C ASN A 73 18.87 -2.82 13.60
N GLU A 74 18.77 -1.74 14.38
CA GLU A 74 19.91 -0.86 14.70
C GLU A 74 20.99 -1.62 15.49
#